data_AF-A0A816W873-F1
#
_entry.id   AF-A0A816W873-F1
#
_cell.length_a   1.000
_cell.length_b   1.000
_cell.length_c   1.000
_cell.angle_alpha   90.00
_cell.angle_beta   90.00
_cell.angle_gamma   90.00
#
_symmetry.space_group_name_H-M   'P 1'
#
loop_
_entity.id
_entity.type
_entity.pdbx_description
1 polymer ?
#
loop_
_entity_poly.entity_id
_entity_poly.type
_entity_poly.pdbx_seq_one_letter_code
_entity_poly.pdbx_strand_id
1 'polypeptide(L)'
;MATAAINSKQCFIYLPKHHQEHVLELEKIVTDCDTFQNNISEQEKDLNHRSLVKQVNEWERDSIMKIKQTAEDCRQKLIRPTDDNIAEIKKKLNQFITDLRKIRDDDDFHEIHLNKWRLLLEELKKKLKQPLNVAILEEPTSFINKISIIIKASFSG
;
A
#
# COMPACT_ATOMS: atom_id res chain seq x y z
N MET A 1 57.22 24.88 -50.61
CA MET A 1 56.23 25.97 -50.58
C MET A 1 54.99 25.61 -51.41
N ALA A 2 54.11 24.71 -50.96
CA ALA A 2 52.84 24.46 -51.68
C ALA A 2 51.75 23.75 -50.85
N THR A 3 51.69 23.94 -49.53
CA THR A 3 50.70 23.26 -48.67
C THR A 3 49.88 24.19 -47.77
N ALA A 4 50.07 25.52 -47.90
CA ALA A 4 49.25 26.51 -47.20
C ALA A 4 48.18 27.16 -48.10
N ALA A 5 48.27 27.01 -49.42
CA ALA A 5 47.36 27.68 -50.37
C ALA A 5 46.10 26.88 -50.73
N ILE A 6 46.03 25.59 -50.37
CA ILE A 6 44.88 24.71 -50.67
C ILE A 6 43.80 24.85 -49.58
N ASN A 7 44.18 25.17 -48.34
CA ASN A 7 43.25 25.27 -47.21
C ASN A 7 42.38 26.56 -47.23
N SER A 8 42.79 27.63 -47.92
CA SER A 8 41.99 28.87 -47.95
C SER A 8 40.91 28.89 -49.03
N LYS A 9 41.08 28.15 -50.14
CA LYS A 9 40.09 28.10 -51.24
C LYS A 9 38.93 27.15 -50.96
N GLN A 10 39.15 26.07 -50.20
CA GLN A 10 38.07 25.16 -49.79
C GLN A 10 37.18 25.78 -48.71
N CYS A 11 37.73 26.58 -47.79
CA CYS A 11 36.90 27.35 -46.86
C CYS A 11 35.95 28.33 -47.57
N PHE A 12 36.36 28.97 -48.66
CA PHE A 12 35.54 30.01 -49.31
C PHE A 12 34.36 29.46 -50.13
N ILE A 13 34.54 28.29 -50.78
CA ILE A 13 33.52 27.65 -51.62
C ILE A 13 32.49 26.89 -50.77
N TYR A 14 32.95 26.26 -49.68
CA TYR A 14 32.06 25.54 -48.76
C TYR A 14 31.59 26.41 -47.58
N LEU A 15 32.04 27.66 -47.46
CA LEU A 15 31.60 28.62 -46.43
C LEU A 15 30.08 28.71 -46.30
N PRO A 16 29.31 28.84 -47.40
CA PRO A 16 27.85 28.94 -47.31
C PRO A 16 27.22 27.64 -46.82
N LYS A 17 27.81 26.49 -47.21
CA LYS A 17 27.35 25.17 -46.79
C LYS A 17 27.63 24.92 -45.30
N HIS A 18 28.85 25.22 -44.84
CA HIS A 18 29.19 25.17 -43.42
C HIS A 18 28.35 26.12 -42.58
N HIS A 19 28.15 27.35 -43.06
CA HIS A 19 27.26 28.31 -42.39
C HIS A 19 25.84 27.75 -42.28
N GLN A 20 25.32 27.14 -43.35
CA GLN A 20 24.00 26.52 -43.34
C GLN A 20 23.91 25.31 -42.39
N GLU A 21 24.94 24.46 -42.34
CA GLU A 21 25.05 23.36 -41.38
C GLU A 21 25.05 23.87 -39.92
N HIS A 22 25.80 24.93 -39.63
CA HIS A 22 25.82 25.56 -38.30
C HIS A 22 24.50 26.23 -37.94
N VAL A 23 23.79 26.83 -38.90
CA VAL A 23 22.44 27.37 -38.68
C VAL A 23 21.47 26.25 -38.30
N LEU A 24 21.53 25.10 -38.98
CA LEU A 24 20.69 23.94 -38.63
C LEU A 24 21.03 23.36 -37.25
N GLU A 25 22.31 23.29 -36.89
CA GLU A 25 22.72 22.90 -35.54
C GLU A 25 22.22 23.88 -34.48
N LEU A 26 22.30 25.18 -34.75
CA LEU A 26 21.80 26.22 -33.84
C LEU A 26 20.28 26.12 -33.67
N GLU A 27 19.52 25.95 -34.74
CA GLU A 27 18.06 25.75 -34.69
C GLU A 27 17.68 24.53 -33.87
N LYS A 28 18.45 23.44 -33.97
CA LYS A 28 18.25 22.25 -33.15
C LYS A 28 18.51 22.55 -31.67
N ILE A 29 19.59 23.27 -31.35
CA ILE A 29 19.90 23.67 -29.96
C ILE A 29 18.79 24.56 -29.40
N VAL A 30 18.27 25.51 -30.18
CA VAL A 30 17.14 26.37 -29.76
C VAL A 30 15.90 25.54 -29.47
N THR A 31 15.58 24.58 -30.34
CA THR A 31 14.44 23.67 -30.15
C THR A 31 14.60 22.81 -28.89
N ASP A 32 15.80 22.31 -28.64
CA ASP A 32 16.12 21.54 -27.44
C ASP A 32 15.99 22.40 -26.18
N CYS A 33 16.42 23.67 -26.23
CA CYS A 33 16.25 24.64 -25.15
C CYS A 33 14.77 24.94 -24.85
N ASP A 34 13.96 25.20 -25.88
CA ASP A 34 12.52 25.45 -25.73
C ASP A 34 11.81 24.24 -25.13
N THR A 35 12.17 23.03 -25.58
CA THR A 35 11.67 21.77 -25.03
C THR A 35 12.04 21.62 -23.55
N PHE A 36 13.29 21.93 -23.20
CA PHE A 36 13.74 21.86 -21.81
C PHE A 36 13.02 22.89 -20.91
N GLN A 37 12.81 24.11 -21.40
CA GLN A 37 12.07 25.14 -20.68
C GLN A 37 10.61 24.74 -20.43
N ASN A 38 9.98 24.08 -21.41
CA ASN A 38 8.63 23.51 -21.23
C ASN A 38 8.62 22.42 -20.17
N ASN A 39 9.59 21.50 -20.17
CA ASN A 39 9.71 20.45 -19.15
C ASN A 39 9.90 21.02 -17.73
N ILE A 40 10.69 22.10 -17.57
CA ILE A 40 10.83 22.81 -16.29
C ILE A 40 9.48 23.40 -15.87
N SER A 41 8.80 24.09 -16.78
CA SER A 41 7.52 24.73 -16.51
C SER A 41 6.44 23.71 -16.10
N GLU A 42 6.46 22.50 -16.67
CA GLU A 42 5.58 21.40 -16.26
C GLU A 42 5.88 20.89 -14.85
N GLN A 43 7.15 20.81 -14.46
CA GLN A 43 7.58 20.44 -13.10
C GLN A 43 7.27 21.52 -12.05
N GLU A 44 7.15 22.79 -12.47
CA GLU A 44 6.74 23.92 -11.61
C GLU A 44 5.24 23.97 -11.36
N LYS A 45 4.42 23.62 -12.37
CA LYS A 45 2.96 23.73 -12.31
C LYS A 45 2.30 22.72 -11.37
N ASP A 46 2.84 21.49 -11.27
CA ASP A 46 2.28 20.46 -10.38
C ASP A 46 3.40 19.67 -9.68
N LEU A 47 3.35 19.66 -8.34
CA LEU A 47 4.23 18.87 -7.50
C LEU A 47 4.16 17.38 -7.84
N ASN A 48 2.98 16.88 -8.26
CA ASN A 48 2.79 15.48 -8.63
C ASN A 48 3.44 15.10 -9.96
N HIS A 49 3.86 16.07 -10.77
CA HIS A 49 4.66 15.79 -11.97
C HIS A 49 6.14 15.57 -11.66
N ARG A 50 6.60 15.98 -10.47
CA ARG A 50 7.99 15.78 -10.04
C ARG A 50 8.26 14.30 -9.81
N SER A 51 9.30 13.78 -10.45
CA SER A 51 9.63 12.34 -10.42
C SER A 51 9.80 11.79 -9.00
N LEU A 52 10.42 12.54 -8.09
CA LEU A 52 10.59 12.11 -6.70
C LEU A 52 9.26 12.06 -5.92
N VAL A 53 8.33 12.97 -6.21
CA VAL A 53 6.99 12.96 -5.59
C VAL A 53 6.18 11.77 -6.10
N LYS A 54 6.25 11.46 -7.41
CA LYS A 54 5.63 10.25 -7.97
C LYS A 54 6.11 8.98 -7.26
N GLN A 55 7.41 8.85 -6.99
CA GLN A 55 7.96 7.70 -6.26
C GLN A 55 7.41 7.59 -4.84
N VAL A 56 7.22 8.71 -4.14
CA VAL A 56 6.58 8.73 -2.81
C VAL A 56 5.12 8.29 -2.91
N ASN A 57 4.37 8.81 -3.89
CA ASN A 57 2.96 8.48 -4.10
C ASN A 57 2.77 7.00 -4.48
N GLU A 58 3.65 6.44 -5.32
CA GLU A 58 3.66 5.03 -5.68
C GLU A 58 3.94 4.15 -4.46
N TRP A 59 4.96 4.49 -3.67
CA TRP A 59 5.27 3.79 -2.42
C TRP A 59 4.10 3.83 -1.43
N GLU A 60 3.43 4.99 -1.28
CA GLU A 60 2.27 5.13 -0.40
C GLU A 60 1.12 4.23 -0.85
N ARG A 61 0.73 4.31 -2.12
CA ARG A 61 -0.35 3.51 -2.70
C ARG A 61 -0.09 2.02 -2.52
N ASP A 62 1.11 1.57 -2.87
CA ASP A 62 1.47 0.16 -2.80
C ASP A 62 1.54 -0.34 -1.35
N SER A 63 1.97 0.50 -0.42
CA SER A 63 1.98 0.19 1.01
C SER A 63 0.57 0.04 1.58
N ILE A 64 -0.35 0.96 1.23
CA ILE A 64 -1.76 0.87 1.63
C ILE A 64 -2.41 -0.39 1.06
N MET A 65 -2.11 -0.73 -0.20
CA MET A 65 -2.65 -1.93 -0.84
C MET A 65 -2.20 -3.21 -0.11
N LYS A 66 -0.92 -3.32 0.26
CA LYS A 66 -0.41 -4.43 1.07
C LYS A 66 -1.13 -4.55 2.40
N ILE A 67 -1.30 -3.44 3.12
CA ILE A 67 -2.03 -3.41 4.40
C ILE A 67 -3.47 -3.92 4.23
N LYS A 68 -4.17 -3.41 3.21
CA LYS A 68 -5.55 -3.81 2.94
C LYS A 68 -5.67 -5.30 2.61
N GLN A 69 -4.78 -5.81 1.75
CA GLN A 69 -4.79 -7.21 1.35
C GLN A 69 -4.53 -8.12 2.54
N THR A 70 -3.48 -7.86 3.32
CA THR A 70 -3.17 -8.67 4.51
C THR A 70 -4.28 -8.60 5.56
N ALA A 71 -4.89 -7.43 5.78
CA ALA A 71 -6.04 -7.31 6.68
C ALA A 71 -7.23 -8.14 6.20
N GLU A 72 -7.48 -8.19 4.89
CA GLU A 72 -8.55 -9.00 4.33
C GLU A 72 -8.25 -10.50 4.43
N ASP A 73 -7.03 -10.93 4.13
CA ASP A 73 -6.61 -12.33 4.31
C ASP A 73 -6.78 -12.78 5.77
N CYS A 74 -6.44 -11.92 6.72
CA CYS A 74 -6.67 -12.17 8.14
C CYS A 74 -8.17 -12.28 8.46
N ARG A 75 -9.00 -11.35 7.96
CA ARG A 75 -10.47 -11.43 8.13
C ARG A 75 -11.03 -12.74 7.60
N GLN A 76 -10.64 -13.16 6.40
CA GLN A 76 -11.11 -14.41 5.78
C GLN A 76 -10.73 -15.65 6.59
N LYS A 77 -9.51 -15.67 7.17
CA LYS A 77 -9.08 -16.75 8.09
C LYS A 77 -9.90 -16.80 9.38
N LEU A 78 -10.48 -15.67 9.82
CA LEU A 78 -11.31 -15.60 11.01
C LEU A 78 -12.75 -16.07 10.80
N ILE A 79 -13.27 -16.10 9.56
CA ILE A 79 -14.67 -16.43 9.29
C ILE A 79 -15.01 -17.84 9.77
N ARG A 80 -14.35 -18.88 9.24
CA ARG A 80 -14.69 -20.28 9.58
C ARG A 80 -14.58 -20.59 11.07
N PRO A 81 -13.48 -20.28 11.78
CA PRO A 81 -13.40 -20.55 13.21
C PRO A 81 -14.45 -19.80 14.03
N THR A 82 -14.84 -18.59 13.60
CA THR A 82 -15.89 -17.81 14.26
C THR A 82 -17.26 -18.43 14.03
N ASP A 83 -17.57 -18.82 12.79
CA ASP A 83 -18.82 -19.47 12.42
C ASP A 83 -18.99 -20.82 13.12
N ASP A 84 -17.92 -21.63 13.17
CA ASP A 84 -17.91 -22.92 13.88
C ASP A 84 -18.16 -22.74 15.38
N ASN A 85 -17.50 -21.76 16.01
CA ASN A 85 -17.73 -21.43 17.42
C ASN A 85 -19.18 -20.98 17.67
N ILE A 86 -19.73 -20.11 16.80
CA ILE A 86 -21.12 -19.67 16.89
C ILE A 86 -22.08 -20.85 16.74
N ALA A 87 -21.84 -21.76 15.79
CA ALA A 87 -22.65 -22.94 15.57
C ALA A 87 -22.63 -23.88 16.79
N GLU A 88 -21.47 -24.10 17.39
CA GLU A 88 -21.32 -24.91 18.60
C GLU A 88 -22.07 -24.29 19.79
N ILE A 89 -21.92 -22.97 20.00
CA ILE A 89 -22.63 -22.23 21.04
C ILE A 89 -24.14 -22.32 20.83
N LYS A 90 -24.63 -22.11 19.61
CA LYS A 90 -26.07 -22.24 19.28
C LYS A 90 -26.59 -23.64 19.58
N LYS A 91 -25.84 -24.69 19.22
CA LYS A 91 -26.22 -26.09 19.52
C LYS A 91 -26.34 -26.31 21.03
N LYS A 92 -25.32 -25.90 21.81
CA LYS A 92 -25.31 -26.02 23.27
C LYS A 92 -26.42 -25.22 23.93
N LEU A 93 -26.66 -23.99 23.45
CA LEU A 93 -27.71 -23.12 23.95
C LEU A 93 -29.10 -23.71 23.68
N ASN A 94 -29.35 -24.24 22.48
CA ASN A 94 -30.63 -24.87 22.15
C ASN A 94 -30.90 -26.09 23.03
N GLN A 95 -29.88 -26.94 23.25
CA GLN A 95 -30.01 -28.08 24.14
C GLN A 95 -30.31 -27.64 25.58
N PHE A 96 -29.56 -26.66 26.08
CA PHE A 96 -29.78 -26.06 27.39
C PHE A 96 -31.19 -25.46 27.56
N ILE A 97 -31.72 -24.78 26.54
CA ILE A 97 -33.10 -24.25 26.56
C ILE A 97 -34.13 -25.37 26.60
N THR A 98 -33.93 -26.45 25.84
CA THR A 98 -34.82 -27.63 25.86
C THR A 98 -34.83 -28.27 27.24
N ASP A 99 -33.66 -28.50 27.84
CA ASP A 99 -33.53 -29.09 29.17
C ASP A 99 -34.20 -28.21 30.24
N LEU A 100 -33.99 -26.89 30.18
CA LEU A 100 -34.64 -25.93 31.07
C LEU A 100 -36.16 -25.97 30.97
N ARG A 101 -36.71 -26.02 29.75
CA ARG A 101 -38.16 -26.09 29.53
C ARG A 101 -38.74 -27.35 30.13
N LYS A 102 -38.09 -28.50 29.89
CA LYS A 102 -38.53 -29.78 30.45
C LYS A 102 -38.59 -29.73 31.98
N ILE A 103 -37.52 -29.26 32.62
CA ILE A 103 -37.46 -29.23 34.09
C ILE A 103 -38.44 -28.22 34.69
N ARG A 104 -38.67 -27.09 34.01
CA ARG A 104 -39.73 -26.15 34.38
C ARG A 104 -41.11 -26.80 34.29
N ASP A 105 -41.37 -27.55 33.22
CA ASP A 105 -42.67 -28.19 32.99
C ASP A 105 -42.89 -29.37 33.97
N ASP A 106 -41.82 -30.05 34.37
CA ASP A 106 -41.81 -31.14 35.37
C ASP A 106 -41.80 -30.62 36.83
N ASP A 107 -41.69 -29.30 37.05
CA ASP A 107 -41.51 -28.61 38.36
C ASP A 107 -40.36 -29.17 39.23
N ASP A 108 -39.34 -29.76 38.59
CA ASP A 108 -38.22 -30.48 39.24
C ASP A 108 -36.94 -29.62 39.33
N PHE A 109 -37.08 -28.39 39.80
CA PHE A 109 -35.94 -27.48 39.98
C PHE A 109 -35.71 -27.12 41.44
N HIS A 110 -34.43 -27.05 41.80
CA HIS A 110 -33.96 -26.64 43.11
C HIS A 110 -32.84 -25.60 42.96
N GLU A 111 -32.46 -24.93 44.05
CA GLU A 111 -31.48 -23.84 44.04
C GLU A 111 -30.14 -24.23 43.38
N ILE A 112 -29.69 -25.47 43.57
CA ILE A 112 -28.47 -26.01 42.95
C ILE A 112 -28.58 -26.04 41.42
N HIS A 113 -29.74 -26.39 40.88
CA HIS A 113 -30.01 -26.38 39.44
C HIS A 113 -29.95 -24.95 38.89
N LEU A 114 -30.60 -24.00 39.56
CA LEU A 114 -30.60 -22.58 39.17
C LEU A 114 -29.19 -21.99 39.13
N ASN A 115 -28.36 -22.27 40.13
CA ASN A 115 -26.99 -21.80 40.19
C ASN A 115 -26.12 -22.41 39.06
N LYS A 116 -26.24 -23.71 38.81
CA LYS A 116 -25.52 -24.40 37.71
C LYS A 116 -25.90 -23.82 36.35
N TRP A 117 -27.18 -23.58 36.11
CA TRP A 117 -27.67 -23.03 34.85
C TRP A 117 -27.23 -21.59 34.62
N ARG A 118 -27.19 -20.77 35.67
CA ARG A 118 -26.65 -19.41 35.60
C ARG A 118 -25.18 -19.42 35.18
N LEU A 119 -24.37 -20.31 35.78
CA LEU A 119 -22.95 -20.46 35.44
C LEU A 119 -22.75 -20.91 33.98
N LEU A 120 -23.51 -21.91 33.52
CA LEU A 120 -23.47 -22.37 32.13
C LEU A 120 -23.84 -21.27 31.13
N LEU A 121 -24.88 -20.48 31.43
CA LEU A 121 -25.27 -19.36 30.58
C LEU A 121 -24.17 -18.30 30.50
N GLU A 122 -23.54 -17.96 31.62
CA GLU A 122 -22.40 -17.02 31.64
C GLU A 122 -21.18 -17.58 30.88
N GLU A 123 -20.93 -18.88 30.96
CA GLU A 123 -19.87 -19.52 30.18
C GLU A 123 -20.12 -19.42 28.67
N LEU A 124 -21.34 -19.70 28.21
CA LEU A 124 -21.72 -19.58 26.80
C LEU A 124 -21.59 -18.12 26.32
N LYS A 125 -21.99 -17.14 27.13
CA LYS A 125 -21.80 -15.71 26.83
C LYS A 125 -20.32 -15.33 26.71
N LYS A 126 -19.45 -15.87 27.56
CA LYS A 126 -18.00 -15.64 27.48
C LYS A 126 -17.40 -16.24 26.20
N LYS A 127 -17.76 -17.50 25.88
CA LYS A 127 -17.30 -18.19 24.66
C LYS A 127 -17.75 -17.50 23.37
N LEU A 128 -18.88 -16.80 23.39
CA LEU A 128 -19.34 -16.00 22.25
C LEU A 128 -18.44 -14.78 21.99
N LYS A 129 -17.96 -14.13 23.05
CA LYS A 129 -17.10 -12.94 22.94
C LYS A 129 -15.67 -13.25 22.56
N GLN A 130 -15.19 -14.45 22.93
CA GLN A 130 -13.83 -14.88 22.69
C GLN A 130 -13.81 -16.34 22.24
N PRO A 131 -13.69 -16.61 20.93
CA PRO A 131 -13.48 -17.97 20.45
C PRO A 131 -12.15 -18.50 21.00
N LEU A 132 -12.15 -19.70 21.57
CA LEU A 132 -11.01 -20.28 22.30
C LEU A 132 -9.83 -20.67 21.40
N ASN A 133 -10.04 -20.76 20.09
CA ASN A 133 -9.12 -21.43 19.17
C ASN A 133 -8.34 -20.48 18.25
N VAL A 134 -8.46 -19.16 18.45
CA VAL A 134 -7.78 -18.18 17.59
C VAL A 134 -7.16 -17.06 18.42
N ALA A 135 -5.92 -16.72 18.08
CA ALA A 135 -5.21 -15.58 18.65
C ALA A 135 -4.72 -14.67 17.51
N ILE A 136 -4.72 -13.36 17.77
CA ILE A 136 -4.06 -12.38 16.90
C ILE A 136 -2.69 -12.13 17.51
N LEU A 137 -1.65 -12.28 16.69
CA LEU A 137 -0.26 -12.04 17.07
C LEU A 137 0.31 -10.96 16.16
N GLU A 138 1.11 -10.06 16.73
CA GLU A 138 1.84 -9.04 15.98
C GLU A 138 3.27 -9.52 15.75
N GLU A 139 3.73 -9.49 14.50
CA GLU A 139 5.11 -9.85 14.16
C GLU A 139 6.02 -8.60 14.28
N PRO A 140 7.23 -8.74 14.85
CA PRO A 140 8.11 -7.60 15.13
C PRO A 140 8.87 -7.08 13.90
N THR A 141 8.78 -7.75 12.75
CA THR A 141 9.50 -7.38 11.51
C THR A 141 8.78 -6.29 10.72
N SER A 142 9.53 -5.46 9.97
CA SER A 142 8.91 -4.40 9.18
C SER A 142 8.11 -4.97 8.00
N PHE A 143 6.79 -4.98 8.14
CA PHE A 143 5.86 -5.36 7.08
C PHE A 143 5.88 -4.40 5.87
N ILE A 144 6.08 -3.10 6.13
CA ILE A 144 6.24 -2.06 5.11
C ILE A 144 7.63 -1.43 5.25
N ASN A 145 8.37 -1.37 4.14
CA ASN A 145 9.68 -0.73 4.09
C ASN A 145 9.52 0.78 4.19
N LYS A 146 10.17 1.40 5.17
CA LYS A 146 10.19 2.87 5.31
C LYS A 146 11.06 3.50 4.21
N ILE A 147 10.54 4.49 3.49
CA ILE A 147 11.34 5.36 2.62
C ILE A 147 11.87 6.58 3.39
N SER A 148 12.98 7.13 2.95
CA SER A 148 13.59 8.32 3.55
C SER A 148 14.27 9.16 2.48
N ILE A 149 14.22 10.49 2.65
CA ILE A 149 14.82 11.44 1.71
C ILE A 149 16.21 11.79 2.25
N ILE A 150 17.24 11.62 1.42
CA ILE A 150 18.61 12.02 1.73
C ILE A 150 18.93 13.25 0.88
N ILE A 151 19.08 14.40 1.53
CA ILE A 151 19.49 15.64 0.86
C ILE A 151 21.01 15.70 0.93
N LYS A 152 21.68 15.55 -0.22
CA LYS A 152 23.12 15.78 -0.33
C LYS A 152 23.35 17.28 -0.53
N ALA A 153 24.09 17.93 0.35
CA ALA A 153 24.49 19.32 0.14
C ALA A 153 25.32 19.42 -1.15
N SER A 154 24.88 20.25 -2.09
CA SER A 154 25.65 20.59 -3.28
C SER A 154 26.75 21.58 -2.89
N PHE A 155 28.02 21.15 -2.95
CA PHE A 155 29.15 22.07 -2.96
C PHE A 155 29.11 22.90 -4.25
N SER A 156 28.81 24.19 -4.12
CA SER A 156 29.07 25.19 -5.14
C SER A 156 30.55 25.56 -5.08
N GLY A 157 31.32 25.22 -6.12
CA GLY A 157 32.67 25.72 -6.38
C GLY A 157 32.64 26.88 -7.36
#